data_AF-A0A2N2B3L1-F1
#
_entry.id   AF-A0A2N2B3L1-F1
#
_cell.length_a   1.000
_cell.length_b   1.000
_cell.length_c   1.000
_cell.angle_alpha   90.00
_cell.angle_beta   90.00
_cell.angle_gamma   90.00
#
_symmetry.space_group_name_H-M   'P 1'
#
loop_
_entity.id
_entity.type
_entity.pdbx_description
1 polymer ?
#
loop_
_entity_poly.entity_id
_entity_poly.type
_entity_poly.pdbx_seq_one_letter_code
_entity_poly.pdbx_strand_id
1 'polypeptide(L)'
;MIYKNSYFKKELRQIYTENKIASNRKIAFALFMGLISFAIYFLLQTLQNSVIADVVPEIMQPSFFSTLYIYIHLSFFLNTIYFIVYYDYLFFSEIRKNSWYLLVQMGYNPVTMIFSKFFALLYSVILTYTVGFAFVILLTFFLKYNFILAYIPSLYFAGLTDLIFISTLAMTISLYVKTILNAWYLTFFFEVAIIALKIMSKYYTVLSNRVIMQNIYNLYNISRSWFMPAAGIIIIASGLVCMIRAKNVAKYYNLHVNNITSLNAKVVYIDSKKGRWRSVYGNEEIKGHSKIIHTVISVGIIIIICCALLINIFIIIINASTPGNEVAIRGVIPFIFRSDTMEPSIMLNDLVYFQKIDNLFEVEVGEIILFKENNIVYAERVIEREKDIFAVDIDNYPPMSQPGAMLKTVQRENIIGIFSGRNRWLGALILFSNTIFGRLLFLLVPTVLLFYYKQIIGLYQRNNKY
;
A
#
# COMPACT_ATOMS: atom_id res chain seq x y z
N MET A 1 18.49 -39.92 -1.18
CA MET A 1 19.78 -39.47 -0.59
C MET A 1 20.15 -38.09 -1.17
N ILE A 2 19.61 -36.99 -0.62
CA ILE A 2 19.64 -35.62 -1.21
C ILE A 2 20.63 -34.69 -0.47
N TYR A 3 21.30 -35.17 0.58
CA TYR A 3 21.97 -34.33 1.57
C TYR A 3 23.51 -34.24 1.44
N LYS A 4 24.10 -34.63 0.30
CA LYS A 4 25.55 -34.39 0.04
C LYS A 4 25.88 -32.95 -0.39
N ASN A 5 24.88 -32.11 -0.66
CA ASN A 5 25.08 -30.68 -0.94
C ASN A 5 24.96 -29.85 0.35
N SER A 6 25.84 -28.84 0.51
CA SER A 6 25.82 -27.89 1.64
C SER A 6 24.40 -27.42 1.99
N TYR A 7 24.00 -27.53 3.26
CA TYR A 7 22.69 -27.13 3.78
C TYR A 7 22.32 -25.69 3.36
N PHE A 8 23.31 -24.79 3.31
CA PHE A 8 23.14 -23.44 2.81
C PHE A 8 22.60 -23.37 1.37
N LYS A 9 23.06 -24.25 0.49
CA LYS A 9 22.58 -24.34 -0.91
C LYS A 9 21.14 -24.83 -0.99
N LYS A 10 20.68 -25.64 -0.03
CA LYS A 10 19.27 -26.03 0.11
C LYS A 10 18.43 -24.82 0.54
N GLU A 11 18.84 -24.11 1.58
CA GLU A 11 18.13 -22.93 2.09
C GLU A 11 18.05 -21.80 1.05
N LEU A 12 19.13 -21.54 0.30
CA LEU A 12 19.14 -20.57 -0.80
C LEU A 12 18.11 -20.90 -1.88
N ARG A 13 17.97 -22.19 -2.20
CA ARG A 13 17.03 -22.65 -3.22
C ARG A 13 15.60 -22.73 -2.70
N GLN A 14 15.37 -22.76 -1.38
CA GLN A 14 14.03 -22.95 -0.78
C GLN A 14 13.28 -24.16 -1.37
N ILE A 15 14.02 -25.22 -1.72
CA ILE A 15 13.44 -26.44 -2.28
C ILE A 15 13.02 -27.32 -1.11
N TYR A 16 11.73 -27.28 -0.80
CA TYR A 16 11.10 -28.24 0.10
C TYR A 16 10.38 -29.30 -0.74
N THR A 17 10.33 -30.54 -0.24
CA THR A 17 9.93 -31.75 -0.97
C THR A 17 8.57 -31.69 -1.65
N GLU A 18 7.68 -30.77 -1.25
CA GLU A 18 6.34 -30.59 -1.82
C GLU A 18 6.23 -29.41 -2.81
N ASN A 19 7.19 -28.47 -2.80
CA ASN A 19 7.17 -27.30 -3.67
C ASN A 19 8.59 -26.98 -4.17
N LYS A 20 8.87 -27.30 -5.43
CA LYS A 20 10.08 -26.82 -6.14
C LYS A 20 9.95 -25.30 -6.38
N ILE A 21 10.18 -24.49 -5.35
CA ILE A 21 10.34 -23.05 -5.51
C ILE A 21 11.72 -22.86 -6.17
N ALA A 22 11.75 -22.71 -7.49
CA ALA A 22 12.98 -22.50 -8.23
C ALA A 22 13.50 -21.06 -8.01
N SER A 23 14.82 -20.87 -8.09
CA SER A 23 15.47 -19.53 -8.13
C SER A 23 14.81 -18.58 -9.14
N ASN A 24 14.28 -19.14 -10.24
CA ASN A 24 13.57 -18.39 -11.27
C ASN A 24 12.32 -17.68 -10.75
N ARG A 25 11.60 -18.25 -9.76
CA ARG A 25 10.43 -17.59 -9.15
C ARG A 25 10.83 -16.36 -8.34
N LYS A 26 12.00 -16.38 -7.69
CA LYS A 26 12.53 -15.22 -6.96
C LYS A 26 12.88 -14.07 -7.90
N ILE A 27 13.51 -14.39 -9.03
CA ILE A 27 13.79 -13.41 -10.10
C ILE A 27 12.49 -12.89 -10.69
N ALA A 28 11.53 -13.77 -10.99
CA ALA A 28 10.21 -13.37 -11.49
C ALA A 28 9.49 -12.46 -10.48
N PHE A 29 9.55 -12.75 -9.19
CA PHE A 29 8.99 -11.90 -8.14
C PHE A 29 9.70 -10.53 -8.08
N ALA A 30 11.03 -10.50 -8.19
CA ALA A 30 11.80 -9.26 -8.26
C ALA A 30 11.39 -8.38 -9.47
N LEU A 31 11.31 -8.98 -10.66
CA LEU A 31 10.86 -8.29 -11.87
C LEU A 31 9.40 -7.83 -11.75
N PHE A 32 8.53 -8.66 -11.16
CA PHE A 32 7.14 -8.34 -10.91
C PHE A 32 6.98 -7.13 -9.97
N MET A 33 7.74 -7.06 -8.87
CA MET A 33 7.76 -5.88 -8.00
C MET A 33 8.16 -4.62 -8.77
N GLY A 34 9.19 -4.72 -9.62
CA GLY A 34 9.62 -3.60 -10.47
C GLY A 34 8.56 -3.18 -11.48
N LEU A 35 7.91 -4.13 -12.17
CA LEU A 35 6.83 -3.87 -13.11
C LEU A 35 5.62 -3.21 -12.45
N ILE A 36 5.17 -3.70 -11.29
CA ILE A 36 4.04 -3.08 -10.59
C ILE A 36 4.41 -1.67 -10.15
N SER A 37 5.61 -1.46 -9.61
CA SER A 37 6.07 -0.11 -9.21
C SER A 37 6.02 0.86 -10.37
N PHE A 38 6.47 0.41 -11.54
CA PHE A 38 6.45 1.19 -12.77
C PHE A 38 5.04 1.43 -13.32
N ALA A 39 4.15 0.43 -13.22
CA ALA A 39 2.74 0.57 -13.58
C ALA A 39 2.01 1.56 -12.66
N ILE A 40 2.26 1.51 -11.35
CA ILE A 40 1.73 2.47 -10.38
C ILE A 40 2.25 3.87 -10.68
N TYR A 41 3.53 4.02 -11.03
CA TYR A 41 4.07 5.31 -11.45
C TYR A 41 3.29 5.91 -12.63
N PHE A 42 3.07 5.14 -13.71
CA PHE A 42 2.28 5.63 -14.84
C PHE A 42 0.83 5.94 -14.48
N LEU A 43 0.22 5.12 -13.63
CA LEU A 43 -1.13 5.39 -13.12
C LEU A 43 -1.15 6.74 -12.40
N LEU A 44 -0.18 7.01 -11.53
CA LEU A 44 -0.07 8.29 -10.82
C LEU A 44 0.17 9.46 -11.78
N GLN A 45 0.96 9.29 -12.84
CA GLN A 45 1.20 10.35 -13.85
C GLN A 45 -0.10 10.81 -14.53
N THR A 46 -1.12 9.95 -14.65
CA THR A 46 -2.43 10.38 -15.17
C THR A 46 -3.17 11.35 -14.25
N LEU A 47 -2.72 11.51 -13.00
CA LEU A 47 -3.30 12.35 -11.96
C LEU A 47 -2.44 13.58 -11.65
N GLN A 48 -1.49 13.95 -12.52
CA GLN A 48 -0.58 15.08 -12.31
C GLN A 48 -1.34 16.41 -12.11
N ASN A 49 -2.47 16.60 -12.78
CA ASN A 49 -3.30 17.80 -12.65
C ASN A 49 -4.36 17.63 -11.56
N SER A 50 -3.98 17.08 -10.40
CA SER A 50 -4.88 16.88 -9.27
C SER A 50 -4.18 17.22 -7.95
N VAL A 51 -4.96 17.25 -6.88
CA VAL A 51 -4.52 17.42 -5.48
C VAL A 51 -3.32 16.57 -5.09
N ILE A 52 -3.19 15.38 -5.70
CA ILE A 52 -2.12 14.45 -5.36
C ILE A 52 -0.76 15.06 -5.72
N ALA A 53 -0.66 15.88 -6.77
CA ALA A 53 0.56 16.60 -7.11
C ALA A 53 0.96 17.67 -6.09
N ASP A 54 -0.01 18.29 -5.41
CA ASP A 54 0.26 19.27 -4.35
C ASP A 54 0.66 18.59 -3.04
N VAL A 55 -0.03 17.48 -2.70
CA VAL A 55 0.14 16.80 -1.40
C VAL A 55 1.38 15.92 -1.39
N VAL A 56 1.67 15.24 -2.51
CA VAL A 56 2.80 14.32 -2.65
C VAL A 56 3.55 14.62 -3.96
N PRO A 57 4.21 15.78 -4.08
CA PRO A 57 4.91 16.16 -5.30
C PRO A 57 6.03 15.18 -5.67
N GLU A 58 6.64 14.52 -4.69
CA GLU A 58 7.75 13.60 -4.88
C GLU A 58 7.43 12.36 -5.74
N ILE A 59 6.17 11.90 -5.78
CA ILE A 59 5.76 10.76 -6.62
C ILE A 59 5.29 11.21 -8.01
N MET A 60 4.96 12.49 -8.18
CA MET A 60 4.39 13.04 -9.41
C MET A 60 5.44 13.60 -10.38
N GLN A 61 6.67 13.84 -9.92
CA GLN A 61 7.71 14.38 -10.80
C GLN A 61 8.14 13.35 -11.88
N PRO A 62 8.38 13.78 -13.13
CA PRO A 62 8.97 12.94 -14.17
C PRO A 62 10.46 12.71 -13.94
N SER A 63 10.81 11.78 -13.04
CA SER A 63 12.19 11.57 -12.61
C SER A 63 12.48 10.15 -12.13
N PHE A 64 13.76 9.76 -12.11
CA PHE A 64 14.23 8.54 -11.43
C PHE A 64 13.95 8.54 -9.93
N PHE A 65 13.87 9.71 -9.31
CA PHE A 65 13.57 9.80 -7.89
C PHE A 65 12.17 9.26 -7.60
N SER A 66 11.17 9.68 -8.36
CA SER A 66 9.78 9.29 -8.18
C SER A 66 9.56 7.78 -8.40
N THR A 67 10.13 7.22 -9.48
CA THR A 67 10.01 5.79 -9.79
C THR A 67 10.66 4.91 -8.72
N LEU A 68 11.85 5.31 -8.25
CA LEU A 68 12.55 4.59 -7.19
C LEU A 68 11.87 4.77 -5.82
N TYR A 69 11.33 5.96 -5.52
CA TYR A 69 10.58 6.22 -4.29
C TYR A 69 9.32 5.34 -4.20
N ILE A 70 8.59 5.18 -5.31
CA ILE A 70 7.46 4.24 -5.38
C ILE A 70 7.93 2.80 -5.17
N TYR A 71 9.04 2.42 -5.82
CA TYR A 71 9.58 1.06 -5.72
C TYR A 71 9.98 0.68 -4.29
N ILE A 72 10.65 1.56 -3.53
CA ILE A 72 11.08 1.20 -2.16
C ILE A 72 9.89 0.90 -1.25
N HIS A 73 8.81 1.70 -1.33
CA HIS A 73 7.61 1.49 -0.52
C HIS A 73 6.81 0.27 -0.99
N LEU A 74 6.67 0.09 -2.30
CA LEU A 74 5.96 -1.06 -2.83
C LEU A 74 6.71 -2.36 -2.56
N SER A 75 8.04 -2.35 -2.69
CA SER A 75 8.87 -3.52 -2.39
C SER A 75 8.77 -3.91 -0.92
N PHE A 76 8.75 -2.94 0.00
CA PHE A 76 8.50 -3.19 1.42
C PHE A 76 7.16 -3.92 1.63
N PHE A 77 6.07 -3.38 1.08
CA PHE A 77 4.73 -3.97 1.19
C PHE A 77 4.61 -5.38 0.58
N LEU A 78 5.08 -5.55 -0.66
CA LEU A 78 4.98 -6.83 -1.37
C LEU A 78 5.86 -7.91 -0.73
N ASN A 79 7.04 -7.56 -0.19
CA ASN A 79 7.86 -8.51 0.56
C ASN A 79 7.20 -8.93 1.87
N THR A 80 6.51 -8.02 2.58
CA THR A 80 5.75 -8.40 3.78
C THR A 80 4.67 -9.42 3.44
N ILE A 81 3.92 -9.21 2.36
CA ILE A 81 2.93 -10.19 1.85
C ILE A 81 3.61 -11.51 1.51
N TYR A 82 4.75 -11.48 0.82
CA TYR A 82 5.53 -12.68 0.50
C TYR A 82 5.93 -13.45 1.77
N PHE A 83 6.37 -12.75 2.82
CA PHE A 83 6.72 -13.35 4.11
C PHE A 83 5.53 -13.98 4.82
N ILE A 84 4.35 -13.35 4.75
CA ILE A 84 3.10 -13.89 5.30
C ILE A 84 2.72 -15.19 4.56
N VAL A 85 2.69 -15.15 3.22
CA VAL A 85 2.29 -16.30 2.38
C VAL A 85 3.22 -17.49 2.53
N TYR A 86 4.53 -17.26 2.55
CA TYR A 86 5.55 -18.33 2.60
C TYR A 86 6.16 -18.51 4.01
N TYR A 87 5.47 -18.05 5.04
CA TYR A 87 5.95 -18.02 6.43
C TYR A 87 6.56 -19.35 6.90
N ASP A 88 5.87 -20.46 6.63
CA ASP A 88 6.27 -21.78 7.11
C ASP A 88 7.63 -22.24 6.55
N TYR A 89 7.99 -21.79 5.35
CA TYR A 89 9.21 -22.22 4.65
C TYR A 89 10.40 -21.28 4.86
N LEU A 90 10.11 -19.99 5.04
CA LEU A 90 11.13 -18.94 5.12
C LEU A 90 11.75 -18.84 6.51
N PHE A 91 10.96 -19.03 7.56
CA PHE A 91 11.36 -18.75 8.93
C PHE A 91 11.62 -20.02 9.76
N PHE A 92 11.83 -19.88 11.07
CA PHE A 92 12.18 -21.00 11.96
C PHE A 92 10.99 -21.86 12.40
N SER A 93 9.90 -21.86 11.64
CA SER A 93 8.73 -22.71 11.89
C SER A 93 9.11 -24.20 11.96
N GLU A 94 10.09 -24.61 11.14
CA GLU A 94 10.66 -25.95 11.08
C GLU A 94 11.31 -26.43 12.37
N ILE A 95 12.02 -25.54 13.06
CA ILE A 95 12.63 -25.86 14.36
C ILE A 95 11.52 -26.27 15.33
N ARG A 96 10.40 -25.55 15.32
CA ARG A 96 9.24 -25.84 16.17
C ARG A 96 8.52 -27.12 15.74
N LYS A 97 8.37 -27.34 14.43
CA LYS A 97 7.79 -28.58 13.86
C LYS A 97 8.73 -29.80 13.99
N ASN A 98 9.87 -29.64 14.67
CA ASN A 98 10.82 -30.69 14.99
C ASN A 98 11.46 -31.37 13.75
N SER A 99 11.37 -30.73 12.58
CA SER A 99 11.88 -31.28 11.32
C SER A 99 13.41 -31.34 11.28
N TRP A 100 14.07 -30.53 12.13
CA TRP A 100 15.53 -30.50 12.25
C TRP A 100 16.08 -31.62 13.11
N TYR A 101 15.26 -32.29 13.93
CA TYR A 101 15.74 -33.35 14.83
C TYR A 101 16.44 -34.48 14.09
N LEU A 102 15.84 -34.97 12.99
CA LEU A 102 16.44 -36.00 12.15
C LEU A 102 17.78 -35.53 11.54
N LEU A 103 17.87 -34.26 11.13
CA LEU A 103 19.11 -33.71 10.61
C LEU A 103 20.19 -33.65 11.70
N VAL A 104 19.82 -33.26 12.92
CA VAL A 104 20.76 -33.24 14.05
C VAL A 104 21.24 -34.66 14.38
N GLN A 105 20.36 -35.67 14.36
CA GLN A 105 20.75 -37.08 14.53
C GLN A 105 21.66 -37.60 13.41
N MET A 106 21.50 -37.09 12.18
CA MET A 106 22.39 -37.39 11.05
C MET A 106 23.74 -36.65 11.12
N GLY A 107 24.03 -35.94 12.22
CA GLY A 107 25.32 -35.28 12.48
C GLY A 107 25.41 -33.82 12.05
N TYR A 108 24.30 -33.18 11.67
CA TYR A 108 24.31 -31.74 11.35
C TYR A 108 24.37 -30.89 12.62
N ASN A 109 25.26 -29.90 12.64
CA ASN A 109 25.36 -28.96 13.76
C ASN A 109 24.19 -27.95 13.73
N PRO A 110 23.36 -27.86 14.79
CA PRO A 110 22.23 -26.92 14.84
C PRO A 110 22.65 -25.47 14.64
N VAL A 111 23.82 -25.06 15.18
CA VAL A 111 24.28 -23.67 15.10
C VAL A 111 24.57 -23.26 13.66
N THR A 112 25.24 -24.12 12.90
CA THR A 112 25.55 -23.83 11.49
C THR A 112 24.30 -23.81 10.63
N MET A 113 23.29 -24.63 10.95
CA MET A 113 21.99 -24.60 10.29
C MET A 113 21.22 -23.29 10.55
N ILE A 114 21.22 -22.79 11.79
CA ILE A 114 20.59 -21.50 12.16
C ILE A 114 21.23 -20.36 11.36
N PHE A 115 22.56 -20.25 11.39
CA PHE A 115 23.28 -19.21 10.63
C PHE A 115 23.04 -19.34 9.13
N SER A 116 23.09 -20.57 8.59
CA SER A 116 22.84 -20.82 7.17
C SER A 116 21.45 -20.34 6.76
N LYS A 117 20.42 -20.61 7.56
CA LYS A 117 19.04 -20.18 7.26
C LYS A 117 18.87 -18.66 7.37
N PHE A 118 19.46 -18.05 8.40
CA PHE A 118 19.44 -16.60 8.58
C PHE A 118 20.11 -15.86 7.42
N PHE A 119 21.34 -16.23 7.08
CA PHE A 119 22.05 -15.60 5.97
C PHE A 119 21.42 -15.92 4.61
N ALA A 120 20.88 -17.13 4.41
CA ALA A 120 20.18 -17.46 3.17
C ALA A 120 18.93 -16.60 2.98
N LEU A 121 18.16 -16.33 4.05
CA LEU A 121 17.01 -15.43 3.99
C LEU A 121 17.45 -14.00 3.65
N LEU A 122 18.40 -13.44 4.42
CA LEU A 122 18.89 -12.07 4.17
C LEU A 122 19.47 -11.92 2.76
N TYR A 123 20.29 -12.86 2.31
CA TYR A 123 20.83 -12.85 0.95
C TYR A 123 19.72 -12.93 -0.10
N SER A 124 18.71 -13.78 0.12
CA SER A 124 17.58 -13.89 -0.79
C SER A 124 16.82 -12.57 -0.90
N VAL A 125 16.57 -11.89 0.22
CA VAL A 125 15.86 -10.61 0.28
C VAL A 125 16.67 -9.52 -0.42
N ILE A 126 17.97 -9.42 -0.13
CA ILE A 126 18.90 -8.50 -0.79
C ILE A 126 18.86 -8.74 -2.30
N LEU A 127 19.06 -9.97 -2.76
CA LEU A 127 19.07 -10.29 -4.19
C LEU A 127 17.75 -9.91 -4.87
N THR A 128 16.61 -10.29 -4.30
CA THR A 128 15.30 -9.96 -4.89
C THR A 128 15.08 -8.45 -4.95
N TYR A 129 15.49 -7.71 -3.93
CA TYR A 129 15.37 -6.26 -3.89
C TYR A 129 16.30 -5.58 -4.88
N THR A 130 17.57 -5.99 -4.95
CA THR A 130 18.56 -5.41 -5.88
C THR A 130 18.17 -5.64 -7.34
N VAL A 131 17.71 -6.84 -7.69
CA VAL A 131 17.28 -7.15 -9.05
C VAL A 131 16.08 -6.30 -9.45
N GLY A 132 15.06 -6.18 -8.58
CA GLY A 132 13.90 -5.33 -8.86
C GLY A 132 14.26 -3.84 -8.94
N PHE A 133 15.16 -3.36 -8.07
CA PHE A 133 15.62 -1.97 -8.06
C PHE A 133 16.37 -1.62 -9.35
N ALA A 134 17.32 -2.47 -9.75
CA ALA A 134 18.06 -2.33 -11.01
C ALA A 134 17.12 -2.37 -12.22
N PHE A 135 16.10 -3.23 -12.18
CA PHE A 135 15.10 -3.32 -13.23
C PHE A 135 14.26 -2.02 -13.35
N VAL A 136 13.87 -1.39 -12.23
CA VAL A 136 13.18 -0.08 -12.27
C VAL A 136 14.07 1.03 -12.82
N ILE A 137 15.37 1.04 -12.49
CA ILE A 137 16.33 1.98 -13.11
C ILE A 137 16.35 1.78 -14.63
N LEU A 138 16.46 0.53 -15.07
CA LEU A 138 16.47 0.19 -16.50
C LEU A 138 15.18 0.63 -17.20
N LEU A 139 14.01 0.37 -16.61
CA LEU A 139 12.72 0.81 -17.15
C LEU A 139 12.61 2.33 -17.22
N THR A 140 13.08 3.02 -16.18
CA THR A 140 13.04 4.49 -16.12
C THR A 140 14.00 5.11 -17.15
N PHE A 141 15.09 4.44 -17.49
CA PHE A 141 16.00 4.88 -18.54
C PHE A 141 15.32 4.95 -19.92
N PHE A 142 14.38 4.05 -20.22
CA PHE A 142 13.59 4.13 -21.45
C PHE A 142 12.68 5.36 -21.53
N LEU A 143 12.36 6.00 -20.41
CA LEU A 143 11.56 7.23 -20.36
C LEU A 143 12.38 8.49 -20.68
N LYS A 144 13.69 8.37 -20.90
CA LYS A 144 14.61 9.48 -21.20
C LYS A 144 14.60 10.59 -20.13
N TYR A 145 14.34 10.24 -18.87
CA TYR A 145 14.47 11.19 -17.76
C TYR A 145 15.94 11.52 -17.46
N ASN A 146 16.15 12.66 -16.80
CA ASN A 146 17.49 13.08 -16.40
C ASN A 146 18.07 12.13 -15.34
N PHE A 147 19.12 11.42 -15.72
CA PHE A 147 19.81 10.48 -14.84
C PHE A 147 20.68 11.24 -13.83
N ILE A 148 20.39 11.08 -12.54
CA ILE A 148 21.20 11.66 -11.47
C ILE A 148 21.57 10.54 -10.49
N LEU A 149 22.85 10.18 -10.49
CA LEU A 149 23.36 9.07 -9.69
C LEU A 149 23.36 9.37 -8.18
N ALA A 150 23.46 10.64 -7.77
CA ALA A 150 23.75 11.02 -6.39
C ALA A 150 22.71 10.50 -5.36
N TYR A 151 21.42 10.50 -5.68
CA TYR A 151 20.38 10.03 -4.75
C TYR A 151 20.07 8.54 -4.84
N ILE A 152 20.53 7.84 -5.88
CA ILE A 152 20.21 6.43 -6.12
C ILE A 152 20.73 5.52 -4.99
N PRO A 153 22.01 5.64 -4.54
CA PRO A 153 22.50 4.85 -3.41
C PRO A 153 21.70 5.09 -2.13
N SER A 154 21.35 6.34 -1.83
CA SER A 154 20.59 6.68 -0.62
C SER A 154 19.21 6.03 -0.63
N LEU A 155 18.48 6.11 -1.74
CA LEU A 155 17.18 5.44 -1.89
C LEU A 155 17.32 3.91 -1.80
N TYR A 156 18.36 3.34 -2.42
CA TYR A 156 18.63 1.91 -2.36
C TYR A 156 18.80 1.44 -0.91
N PHE A 157 19.67 2.11 -0.13
CA PHE A 157 19.92 1.76 1.27
C PHE A 157 18.72 2.02 2.18
N ALA A 158 17.93 3.06 1.92
CA ALA A 158 16.70 3.32 2.66
C ALA A 158 15.75 2.12 2.57
N GLY A 159 15.37 1.70 1.35
CA GLY A 159 14.47 0.56 1.18
C GLY A 159 15.08 -0.78 1.58
N LEU A 160 16.40 -0.96 1.40
CA LEU A 160 17.08 -2.19 1.84
C LEU A 160 17.02 -2.35 3.37
N THR A 161 17.22 -1.26 4.10
CA THR A 161 17.18 -1.27 5.57
C THR A 161 15.81 -1.71 6.07
N ASP A 162 14.74 -1.23 5.45
CA ASP A 162 13.37 -1.61 5.80
C ASP A 162 13.12 -3.11 5.63
N LEU A 163 13.57 -3.67 4.51
CA LEU A 163 13.44 -5.09 4.20
C LEU A 163 14.25 -5.97 5.15
N ILE A 164 15.48 -5.56 5.47
CA ILE A 164 16.30 -6.24 6.47
C ILE A 164 15.57 -6.17 7.82
N PHE A 165 15.04 -5.02 8.20
CA PHE A 165 14.36 -4.82 9.47
C PHE A 165 13.15 -5.74 9.65
N ILE A 166 12.23 -5.75 8.69
CA ILE A 166 11.05 -6.62 8.78
C ILE A 166 11.44 -8.11 8.69
N SER A 167 12.48 -8.47 7.92
CA SER A 167 12.94 -9.86 7.83
C SER A 167 13.55 -10.39 9.13
N THR A 168 14.36 -9.59 9.84
CA THR A 168 14.96 -10.01 11.12
C THR A 168 13.91 -10.09 12.24
N LEU A 169 12.95 -9.17 12.25
CA LEU A 169 11.80 -9.23 13.16
C LEU A 169 10.95 -10.47 12.89
N ALA A 170 10.58 -10.72 11.63
CA ALA A 170 9.80 -11.90 11.24
C ALA A 170 10.51 -13.22 11.61
N MET A 171 11.83 -13.32 11.40
CA MET A 171 12.61 -14.46 11.88
C MET A 171 12.54 -14.62 13.40
N THR A 172 12.70 -13.53 14.14
CA THR A 172 12.69 -13.56 15.61
C THR A 172 11.34 -14.03 16.14
N ILE A 173 10.24 -13.46 15.64
CA ILE A 173 8.87 -13.79 16.02
C ILE A 173 8.55 -15.25 15.75
N SER A 174 9.12 -15.82 14.69
CA SER A 174 8.83 -17.19 14.31
C SER A 174 9.18 -18.24 15.37
N LEU A 175 10.06 -17.88 16.31
CA LEU A 175 10.46 -18.71 17.45
C LEU A 175 9.51 -18.60 18.65
N TYR A 176 8.64 -17.58 18.70
CA TYR A 176 7.71 -17.32 19.81
C TYR A 176 6.28 -17.75 19.49
N VAL A 177 5.85 -17.54 18.25
CA VAL A 177 4.47 -17.81 17.86
C VAL A 177 4.26 -19.31 17.71
N LYS A 178 3.08 -19.82 18.08
CA LYS A 178 2.70 -21.24 17.90
C LYS A 178 1.81 -21.48 16.68
N THR A 179 0.93 -20.55 16.35
CA THR A 179 -0.05 -20.64 15.25
C THR A 179 0.35 -19.78 14.06
N ILE A 180 0.03 -20.23 12.84
CA ILE A 180 0.38 -19.49 11.61
C ILE A 180 -0.36 -18.15 11.56
N LEU A 181 -1.64 -18.12 11.93
CA LEU A 181 -2.46 -16.91 11.94
C LEU A 181 -1.88 -15.81 12.83
N ASN A 182 -1.45 -16.15 14.04
CA ASN A 182 -0.84 -15.16 14.94
C ASN A 182 0.48 -14.62 14.38
N ALA A 183 1.20 -15.43 13.60
CA ALA A 183 2.43 -14.99 12.97
C ALA A 183 2.14 -14.00 11.84
N TRP A 184 1.09 -14.23 11.05
CA TRP A 184 0.63 -13.28 10.04
C TRP A 184 0.25 -11.94 10.66
N TYR A 185 -0.57 -11.96 11.72
CA TYR A 185 -0.97 -10.73 12.41
C TYR A 185 0.21 -9.99 13.02
N LEU A 186 1.16 -10.70 13.61
CA LEU A 186 2.36 -10.08 14.18
C LEU A 186 3.28 -9.51 13.10
N THR A 187 3.54 -10.24 12.01
CA THR A 187 4.34 -9.72 10.90
C THR A 187 3.72 -8.46 10.30
N PHE A 188 2.40 -8.43 10.09
CA PHE A 188 1.69 -7.23 9.65
C PHE A 188 1.74 -6.10 10.69
N PHE A 189 1.60 -6.42 11.97
CA PHE A 189 1.74 -5.43 13.04
C PHE A 189 3.14 -4.78 13.03
N PHE A 190 4.21 -5.54 12.80
CA PHE A 190 5.55 -4.98 12.71
C PHE A 190 5.76 -4.12 11.47
N GLU A 191 5.15 -4.45 10.34
CA GLU A 191 5.14 -3.58 9.16
C GLU A 191 4.52 -2.22 9.49
N VAL A 192 3.33 -2.22 10.11
CA VAL A 192 2.65 -0.99 10.55
C VAL A 192 3.50 -0.24 11.59
N ALA A 193 4.12 -0.95 12.53
CA ALA A 193 4.98 -0.36 13.55
C ALA A 193 6.23 0.31 12.94
N ILE A 194 6.84 -0.28 11.91
CA ILE A 194 7.96 0.33 11.17
C ILE A 194 7.51 1.62 10.47
N ILE A 195 6.34 1.60 9.81
CA ILE A 195 5.77 2.80 9.17
C ILE A 195 5.50 3.89 10.22
N ALA A 196 4.88 3.53 11.35
CA ALA A 196 4.64 4.46 12.45
C ALA A 196 5.95 5.04 13.00
N LEU A 197 6.98 4.20 13.16
CA LEU A 197 8.30 4.64 13.62
C LEU A 197 8.94 5.63 12.65
N LYS A 198 8.81 5.44 11.34
CA LYS A 198 9.27 6.40 10.32
C LYS A 198 8.55 7.75 10.40
N ILE A 199 7.24 7.73 10.65
CA ILE A 199 6.44 8.95 10.83
C ILE A 199 6.89 9.69 12.10
N MET A 200 6.99 9.00 13.23
CA MET A 200 7.39 9.56 14.52
C MET A 200 8.82 10.14 14.48
N SER A 201 9.72 9.50 13.73
CA SER A 201 11.11 9.95 13.56
C SER A 201 11.30 10.98 12.45
N LYS A 202 10.22 11.45 11.81
CA LYS A 202 10.22 12.36 10.65
C LYS A 202 11.09 11.86 9.49
N TYR A 203 11.31 10.55 9.38
CA TYR A 203 12.16 9.97 8.34
C TYR A 203 11.64 10.25 6.92
N TYR A 204 10.32 10.34 6.76
CA TYR A 204 9.69 10.67 5.48
C TYR A 204 10.08 12.04 4.93
N THR A 205 10.37 13.03 5.78
CA THR A 205 10.81 14.36 5.31
C THR A 205 12.23 14.34 4.72
N VAL A 206 13.07 13.42 5.20
CA VAL A 206 14.39 13.14 4.61
C VAL A 206 14.23 12.36 3.31
N LEU A 207 13.36 11.34 3.32
CA LEU A 207 13.16 10.42 2.21
C LEU A 207 12.52 11.08 0.99
N SER A 208 11.57 12.01 1.17
CA SER A 208 10.88 12.71 0.09
C SER A 208 11.71 13.85 -0.53
N ASN A 209 12.75 14.32 0.14
CA ASN A 209 13.56 15.43 -0.33
C ASN A 209 14.73 14.96 -1.22
N ARG A 210 14.57 15.17 -2.53
CA ARG A 210 15.57 14.82 -3.56
C ARG A 210 16.96 15.40 -3.31
N VAL A 211 17.07 16.63 -2.80
CA VAL A 211 18.37 17.29 -2.57
C VAL A 211 19.08 16.66 -1.38
N ILE A 212 18.35 16.41 -0.30
CA ILE A 212 18.88 15.76 0.90
C ILE A 212 19.40 14.36 0.57
N MET A 213 18.68 13.61 -0.27
CA MET A 213 19.04 12.25 -0.64
C MET A 213 20.29 12.15 -1.51
N GLN A 214 20.81 13.24 -2.08
CA GLN A 214 22.07 13.20 -2.85
C GLN A 214 23.28 12.83 -2.00
N ASN A 215 23.21 13.01 -0.68
CA ASN A 215 24.27 12.62 0.24
C ASN A 215 23.78 11.53 1.19
N ILE A 216 24.36 10.33 1.07
CA ILE A 216 24.02 9.15 1.85
C ILE A 216 24.18 9.35 3.37
N TYR A 217 25.12 10.20 3.80
CA TYR A 217 25.35 10.46 5.22
C TYR A 217 24.14 11.14 5.88
N ASN A 218 23.29 11.83 5.10
CA ASN A 218 22.07 12.44 5.62
C ASN A 218 21.05 11.42 6.14
N LEU A 219 21.11 10.16 5.68
CA LEU A 219 20.27 9.09 6.21
C LEU A 219 20.59 8.76 7.67
N TYR A 220 21.85 8.91 8.07
CA TYR A 220 22.33 8.57 9.41
C TYR A 220 22.45 9.79 10.34
N ASN A 221 22.10 10.98 9.84
CA ASN A 221 22.22 12.21 10.61
C ASN A 221 21.09 12.33 11.65
N ILE A 222 21.43 12.11 12.92
CA ILE A 222 20.51 12.15 14.08
C ILE A 222 19.76 13.47 14.18
N SER A 223 20.35 14.60 13.76
CA SER A 223 19.69 15.91 13.80
C SER A 223 18.46 16.00 12.89
N ARG A 224 18.42 15.21 11.81
CA ARG A 224 17.32 15.17 10.85
C ARG A 224 16.33 14.06 11.16
N SER A 225 16.84 12.84 11.36
CA SER A 225 16.03 11.69 11.74
C SER A 225 16.88 10.66 12.49
N TRP A 226 16.31 10.13 13.56
CA TRP A 226 16.92 9.08 14.37
C TRP A 226 16.52 7.66 13.92
N PHE A 227 15.77 7.53 12.81
CA PHE A 227 15.25 6.24 12.32
C PHE A 227 16.34 5.24 11.98
N MET A 228 17.29 5.60 11.11
CA MET A 228 18.34 4.68 10.64
C MET A 228 19.22 4.13 11.78
N PRO A 229 19.74 4.93 12.73
CA PRO A 229 20.50 4.38 13.84
C PRO A 229 19.62 3.51 14.76
N ALA A 230 18.37 3.89 15.02
CA ALA A 230 17.45 3.07 15.81
C ALA A 230 17.13 1.72 15.13
N ALA A 231 16.84 1.74 13.83
CA ALA A 231 16.62 0.54 13.03
C ALA A 231 17.85 -0.37 13.10
N GLY A 232 19.06 0.17 12.92
CA GLY A 232 20.30 -0.59 13.05
C GLY A 232 20.45 -1.28 14.41
N ILE A 233 20.20 -0.56 15.51
CA ILE A 233 20.26 -1.11 16.87
C ILE A 233 19.23 -2.22 17.05
N ILE A 234 17.98 -2.02 16.62
CA ILE A 234 16.91 -3.01 16.77
C ILE A 234 17.17 -4.23 15.89
N ILE A 235 17.69 -4.07 14.68
CA ILE A 235 18.08 -5.17 13.79
C ILE A 235 19.15 -6.04 14.46
N ILE A 236 20.19 -5.43 15.03
CA ILE A 236 21.27 -6.15 15.71
C ILE A 236 20.73 -6.86 16.96
N ALA A 237 19.97 -6.16 17.79
CA ALA A 237 19.39 -6.74 19.01
C ALA A 237 18.43 -7.90 18.70
N SER A 238 17.53 -7.72 17.73
CA SER A 238 16.60 -8.78 17.30
C SER A 238 17.34 -9.98 16.68
N GLY A 239 18.37 -9.73 15.86
CA GLY A 239 19.24 -10.78 15.33
C GLY A 239 19.91 -11.61 16.42
N LEU A 240 20.48 -10.97 17.45
CA LEU A 240 21.10 -11.66 18.59
C LEU A 240 20.08 -12.48 19.39
N VAL A 241 18.93 -11.89 19.71
CA VAL A 241 17.83 -12.59 20.41
C VAL A 241 17.38 -13.81 19.61
N CYS A 242 17.23 -13.65 18.30
CA CYS A 242 16.87 -14.72 17.37
C CYS A 242 17.88 -15.88 17.43
N MET A 243 19.19 -15.60 17.37
CA MET A 243 20.23 -16.63 17.45
C MET A 243 20.22 -17.38 18.78
N ILE A 244 20.16 -16.65 19.91
CA ILE A 244 20.15 -17.25 21.26
C ILE A 244 18.91 -18.12 21.44
N ARG A 245 17.75 -17.62 21.03
CA ARG A 245 16.49 -18.33 21.16
C ARG A 245 16.42 -19.55 20.24
N ALA A 246 16.82 -19.43 18.98
CA ALA A 246 16.85 -20.54 18.04
C ALA A 246 17.74 -21.68 18.55
N LYS A 247 18.92 -21.36 19.09
CA LYS A 247 19.81 -22.34 19.72
C LYS A 247 19.13 -23.05 20.89
N ASN A 248 18.40 -22.32 21.73
CA ASN A 248 17.72 -22.90 22.88
C ASN A 248 16.55 -23.80 22.47
N VAL A 249 15.74 -23.39 21.48
CA VAL A 249 14.60 -24.19 21.01
C VAL A 249 15.07 -25.43 20.25
N ALA A 250 16.15 -25.34 19.47
CA ALA A 250 16.69 -26.47 18.71
C ALA A 250 17.28 -27.60 19.57
N LYS A 251 17.57 -27.34 20.87
CA LYS A 251 18.07 -28.37 21.80
C LYS A 251 16.99 -29.35 22.25
N TYR A 252 15.73 -28.93 22.26
CA TYR A 252 14.64 -29.72 22.82
C TYR A 252 13.84 -30.40 21.72
N TYR A 253 13.63 -31.71 21.85
CA TYR A 253 12.71 -32.45 21.00
C TYR A 253 11.28 -32.13 21.41
N ASN A 254 10.56 -31.33 20.60
CA ASN A 254 9.14 -31.08 20.80
C ASN A 254 8.29 -32.13 20.08
N LEU A 255 7.88 -33.18 20.78
CA LEU A 255 6.90 -34.12 20.24
C LEU A 255 5.61 -33.38 19.87
N HIS A 256 5.35 -33.24 18.57
CA HIS A 256 3.99 -32.96 18.11
C HIS A 256 3.16 -34.20 18.38
N VAL A 257 2.22 -34.10 19.33
CA VAL A 257 1.36 -35.20 19.79
C VAL A 257 0.58 -35.86 18.63
N ASN A 258 0.43 -35.18 17.50
CA ASN A 258 -0.23 -35.72 16.30
C ASN A 258 0.53 -36.88 15.64
N ASN A 259 1.86 -36.99 15.83
CA ASN A 259 2.67 -38.07 15.22
C ASN A 259 2.79 -39.32 16.11
N ILE A 260 2.20 -39.32 17.31
CA ILE A 260 2.04 -40.52 18.14
C ILE A 260 0.56 -40.84 18.20
N THR A 261 0.02 -41.30 17.08
CA THR A 261 -1.22 -42.07 17.10
C THR A 261 -0.93 -43.43 16.50
N SER A 262 -0.40 -44.33 17.32
CA SER A 262 -0.98 -45.66 17.29
C SER A 262 -2.45 -45.49 17.67
N LEU A 263 -3.34 -46.13 16.90
CA LEU A 263 -4.78 -46.18 17.16
C LEU A 263 -5.04 -46.30 18.68
N ASN A 264 -5.77 -45.33 19.24
CA ASN A 264 -6.35 -45.32 20.60
C ASN A 264 -5.47 -45.00 21.83
N ALA A 265 -4.32 -44.34 21.71
CA ALA A 265 -3.61 -43.83 22.90
C ALA A 265 -3.98 -42.37 23.24
N LYS A 266 -4.66 -42.15 24.37
CA LYS A 266 -5.02 -40.81 24.89
C LYS A 266 -3.84 -40.24 25.67
N VAL A 267 -3.11 -39.28 25.09
CA VAL A 267 -1.96 -38.62 25.75
C VAL A 267 -2.47 -37.58 26.75
N VAL A 268 -1.97 -37.63 27.98
CA VAL A 268 -2.31 -36.76 29.10
C VAL A 268 -1.01 -36.24 29.70
N TYR A 269 -0.93 -34.95 30.03
CA TYR A 269 0.19 -34.40 30.81
C TYR A 269 -0.24 -34.16 32.26
N ILE A 270 0.70 -34.36 33.18
CA ILE A 270 0.54 -34.04 34.60
C ILE A 270 1.10 -32.63 34.81
N ASP A 271 0.23 -31.70 35.20
CA ASP A 271 0.64 -30.35 35.60
C ASP A 271 1.36 -30.43 36.95
N SER A 272 2.70 -30.25 36.96
CA SER A 272 3.54 -30.46 38.16
C SER A 272 3.20 -29.53 39.32
N LYS A 273 2.45 -28.44 39.08
CA LYS A 273 1.99 -27.51 40.11
C LYS A 273 0.64 -27.86 40.74
N LYS A 274 -0.19 -28.66 40.07
CA LYS A 274 -1.59 -28.90 40.50
C LYS A 274 -1.99 -30.37 40.59
N GLY A 275 -1.12 -31.30 40.18
CA GLY A 275 -1.34 -32.75 40.34
C GLY A 275 -2.58 -33.29 39.61
N ARG A 276 -3.14 -32.54 38.64
CA ARG A 276 -4.35 -32.92 37.91
C ARG A 276 -4.01 -33.34 36.48
N TRP A 277 -4.68 -34.40 36.04
CA TRP A 277 -4.64 -34.94 34.69
C TRP A 277 -5.34 -33.97 33.72
N ARG A 278 -4.64 -33.49 32.69
CA ARG A 278 -5.24 -32.72 31.59
C ARG A 278 -5.03 -33.45 30.27
N SER A 279 -6.12 -33.80 29.60
CA SER A 279 -6.06 -34.43 28.27
C SER A 279 -5.55 -33.43 27.24
N VAL A 280 -4.63 -33.85 26.38
CA VAL A 280 -4.11 -33.01 25.27
C VAL A 280 -5.22 -32.65 24.27
N TYR A 281 -6.22 -33.53 24.10
CA TYR A 281 -7.45 -33.29 23.35
C TYR A 281 -8.53 -32.60 24.19
N GLY A 282 -8.17 -31.51 24.87
CA GLY A 282 -9.17 -30.50 25.17
C GLY A 282 -9.45 -29.79 23.85
N ASN A 283 -10.62 -30.02 23.25
CA ASN A 283 -11.18 -29.11 22.27
C ASN A 283 -11.23 -27.73 22.93
N GLU A 284 -10.16 -26.93 22.84
CA GLU A 284 -10.28 -25.49 22.95
C GLU A 284 -11.20 -25.10 21.81
N GLU A 285 -12.42 -24.73 22.17
CA GLU A 285 -13.54 -24.53 21.27
C GLU A 285 -13.27 -23.36 20.31
N ILE A 286 -12.58 -23.62 19.20
CA ILE A 286 -12.50 -22.70 18.04
C ILE A 286 -13.85 -22.67 17.28
N LYS A 287 -14.94 -23.20 17.86
CA LYS A 287 -16.28 -23.18 17.27
C LYS A 287 -16.96 -21.81 17.36
N GLY A 288 -16.58 -20.96 18.32
CA GLY A 288 -17.18 -19.63 18.50
C GLY A 288 -16.59 -18.54 17.59
N HIS A 289 -15.26 -18.45 17.52
CA HIS A 289 -14.58 -17.39 16.76
C HIS A 289 -14.76 -17.49 15.24
N SER A 290 -14.86 -18.70 14.68
CA SER A 290 -14.99 -18.89 13.24
C SER A 290 -16.31 -18.37 12.66
N LYS A 291 -17.42 -18.42 13.41
CA LYS A 291 -18.72 -17.89 12.95
C LYS A 291 -18.74 -16.37 12.93
N ILE A 292 -18.22 -15.71 13.98
CA ILE A 292 -18.18 -14.24 14.06
C ILE A 292 -17.24 -13.70 12.99
N ILE A 293 -16.05 -14.28 12.84
CA ILE A 293 -15.08 -13.86 11.82
C ILE A 293 -15.66 -14.07 10.41
N HIS A 294 -16.37 -15.18 10.17
CA HIS A 294 -17.05 -15.42 8.90
C HIS A 294 -18.13 -14.37 8.60
N THR A 295 -18.96 -14.03 9.60
CA THR A 295 -19.99 -12.98 9.44
C THR A 295 -19.33 -11.64 9.16
N VAL A 296 -18.28 -11.27 9.90
CA VAL A 296 -17.55 -10.01 9.69
C VAL A 296 -16.91 -9.94 8.31
N ILE A 297 -16.26 -11.00 7.83
CA ILE A 297 -15.66 -11.04 6.49
C ILE A 297 -16.75 -10.96 5.41
N SER A 298 -17.82 -11.73 5.56
CA SER A 298 -18.91 -11.76 4.56
C SER A 298 -19.61 -10.42 4.46
N VAL A 299 -19.94 -9.80 5.61
CA VAL A 299 -20.52 -8.45 5.68
C VAL A 299 -19.54 -7.43 5.12
N GLY A 300 -18.25 -7.53 5.45
CA GLY A 300 -17.21 -6.65 4.92
C GLY A 300 -17.11 -6.70 3.39
N ILE A 301 -17.12 -7.88 2.79
CA ILE A 301 -17.09 -8.03 1.33
C ILE A 301 -18.35 -7.44 0.70
N ILE A 302 -19.53 -7.68 1.28
CA ILE A 302 -20.79 -7.10 0.79
C ILE A 302 -20.75 -5.57 0.84
N ILE A 303 -20.28 -4.98 1.94
CA ILE A 303 -20.12 -3.53 2.09
C ILE A 303 -19.18 -2.98 1.00
N ILE A 304 -18.04 -3.64 0.76
CA ILE A 304 -17.09 -3.22 -0.27
C ILE A 304 -17.74 -3.25 -1.66
N ILE A 305 -18.49 -4.31 -1.99
CA ILE A 305 -19.21 -4.41 -3.27
C ILE A 305 -20.25 -3.30 -3.39
N CYS A 306 -21.09 -3.08 -2.38
CA CYS A 306 -22.09 -2.02 -2.38
C CYS A 306 -21.45 -0.63 -2.53
N CYS A 307 -20.39 -0.33 -1.78
CA CYS A 307 -19.66 0.93 -1.90
C CYS A 307 -19.07 1.12 -3.30
N ALA A 308 -18.46 0.08 -3.88
CA ALA A 308 -17.87 0.17 -5.21
C ALA A 308 -18.94 0.38 -6.30
N LEU A 309 -20.11 -0.25 -6.18
CA LEU A 309 -21.24 0.00 -7.09
C LEU A 309 -21.79 1.42 -6.94
N LEU A 310 -21.95 1.93 -5.71
CA LEU A 310 -22.38 3.31 -5.46
C LEU A 310 -21.40 4.33 -6.04
N ILE A 311 -20.10 4.09 -5.92
CA ILE A 311 -19.07 4.94 -6.54
C ILE A 311 -19.20 4.95 -8.06
N ASN A 312 -19.44 3.79 -8.70
CA ASN A 312 -19.66 3.73 -10.14
C ASN A 312 -20.89 4.55 -10.57
N ILE A 313 -22.02 4.40 -9.87
CA ILE A 313 -23.23 5.18 -10.13
C ILE A 313 -22.95 6.68 -9.97
N PHE A 314 -22.25 7.05 -8.88
CA PHE A 314 -21.86 8.43 -8.63
C PHE A 314 -21.00 9.01 -9.76
N ILE A 315 -19.97 8.28 -10.23
CA ILE A 315 -19.12 8.71 -11.35
C ILE A 315 -19.93 8.93 -12.62
N ILE A 316 -20.89 8.06 -12.93
CA ILE A 316 -21.76 8.20 -14.11
C ILE A 316 -22.59 9.48 -14.03
N ILE A 317 -23.17 9.77 -12.86
CA ILE A 317 -23.97 10.99 -12.65
C ILE A 317 -23.13 12.25 -12.82
N ILE A 318 -21.91 12.28 -12.26
CA ILE A 318 -21.03 13.45 -12.40
C ILE A 318 -20.53 13.61 -13.84
N ASN A 319 -20.17 12.51 -14.51
CA ASN A 319 -19.76 12.55 -15.91
C ASN A 319 -20.90 12.93 -16.86
N ALA A 320 -22.16 12.72 -16.48
CA ALA A 320 -23.32 13.22 -17.23
C ALA A 320 -23.50 14.74 -17.04
N SER A 321 -22.99 15.31 -15.95
CA SER A 321 -23.08 16.74 -15.61
C SER A 321 -21.93 17.54 -16.21
N THR A 322 -21.73 17.43 -17.54
CA THR A 322 -20.71 18.20 -18.27
C THR A 322 -21.18 19.61 -18.64
N PRO A 323 -20.25 20.58 -18.84
CA PRO A 323 -20.59 21.93 -19.29
C PRO A 323 -21.51 21.89 -20.53
N GLY A 324 -22.71 22.46 -20.40
CA GLY A 324 -23.73 22.49 -21.46
C GLY A 324 -24.96 21.59 -21.24
N ASN A 325 -24.85 20.54 -20.42
CA ASN A 325 -25.96 19.66 -20.00
C ASN A 325 -25.89 19.44 -18.47
N GLU A 326 -26.21 20.47 -17.71
CA GLU A 326 -26.12 20.46 -16.25
C GLU A 326 -27.28 19.69 -15.63
N VAL A 327 -26.97 18.61 -14.91
CA VAL A 327 -27.97 17.87 -14.13
C VAL A 327 -27.92 18.38 -12.70
N ALA A 328 -28.93 19.16 -12.31
CA ALA A 328 -29.07 19.62 -10.94
C ALA A 328 -29.54 18.46 -10.03
N ILE A 329 -28.73 18.12 -9.02
CA ILE A 329 -29.06 17.12 -8.01
C ILE A 329 -29.50 17.88 -6.75
N ARG A 330 -30.79 17.81 -6.41
CA ARG A 330 -31.35 18.53 -5.25
C ARG A 330 -31.03 20.04 -5.25
N GLY A 331 -31.01 20.67 -6.42
CA GLY A 331 -30.71 22.09 -6.58
C GLY A 331 -29.21 22.43 -6.58
N VAL A 332 -28.32 21.45 -6.50
CA VAL A 332 -26.87 21.65 -6.64
C VAL A 332 -26.40 21.11 -7.99
N ILE A 333 -25.55 21.86 -8.68
CA ILE A 333 -24.94 21.50 -9.95
C ILE A 333 -23.49 21.10 -9.66
N PRO A 334 -23.19 19.79 -9.58
CA PRO A 334 -21.82 19.33 -9.43
C PRO A 334 -21.16 19.17 -10.81
N PHE A 335 -19.98 19.76 -11.00
CA PHE A 335 -19.19 19.48 -12.21
C PHE A 335 -17.68 19.60 -11.96
N ILE A 336 -16.89 19.02 -12.87
CA ILE A 336 -15.42 19.02 -12.80
C ILE A 336 -14.90 20.28 -13.48
N PHE A 337 -14.18 21.11 -12.73
CA PHE A 337 -13.62 22.35 -13.26
C PHE A 337 -12.37 22.04 -14.10
N ARG A 338 -12.40 22.35 -15.40
CA ARG A 338 -11.33 21.99 -16.36
C ARG A 338 -10.41 23.16 -16.76
N SER A 339 -10.48 24.27 -16.02
CA SER A 339 -9.68 25.46 -16.27
C SER A 339 -8.91 25.86 -15.01
N ASP A 340 -7.87 26.66 -15.19
CA ASP A 340 -7.03 27.28 -14.18
C ASP A 340 -7.41 28.74 -13.90
N THR A 341 -8.45 29.28 -14.56
CA THR A 341 -8.85 30.70 -14.48
C THR A 341 -9.35 31.15 -13.11
N MET A 342 -9.73 30.21 -12.24
CA MET A 342 -10.29 30.51 -10.91
C MET A 342 -9.33 30.14 -9.77
N GLU A 343 -8.06 29.91 -10.06
CA GLU A 343 -7.05 29.67 -9.03
C GLU A 343 -6.79 30.95 -8.22
N PRO A 344 -6.62 30.88 -6.88
CA PRO A 344 -6.54 29.68 -6.03
C PRO A 344 -7.89 29.18 -5.49
N SER A 345 -8.99 29.89 -5.78
CA SER A 345 -10.34 29.61 -5.25
C SER A 345 -10.86 28.25 -5.69
N ILE A 346 -10.70 27.93 -6.97
CA ILE A 346 -11.03 26.65 -7.61
C ILE A 346 -9.79 26.20 -8.39
N MET A 347 -9.30 25.00 -8.09
CA MET A 347 -8.12 24.46 -8.79
C MET A 347 -8.56 23.58 -9.96
N LEU A 348 -7.65 23.39 -10.91
CA LEU A 348 -7.84 22.49 -12.04
C LEU A 348 -8.23 21.07 -11.57
N ASN A 349 -9.26 20.51 -12.20
CA ASN A 349 -9.88 19.20 -11.91
C ASN A 349 -10.50 19.04 -10.52
N ASP A 350 -10.77 20.12 -9.79
CA ASP A 350 -11.60 20.05 -8.59
C ASP A 350 -13.05 19.70 -8.94
N LEU A 351 -13.72 18.95 -8.06
CA LEU A 351 -15.18 18.81 -8.11
C LEU A 351 -15.81 20.03 -7.43
N VAL A 352 -16.55 20.83 -8.19
CA VAL A 352 -17.16 22.06 -7.71
C VAL A 352 -18.67 21.91 -7.63
N TYR A 353 -19.25 22.54 -6.63
CA TYR A 353 -20.69 22.57 -6.38
C TYR A 353 -21.20 24.00 -6.55
N PHE A 354 -22.14 24.19 -7.48
CA PHE A 354 -22.87 25.43 -7.64
C PHE A 354 -24.30 25.26 -7.17
N GLN A 355 -24.78 26.12 -6.27
CA GLN A 355 -26.18 26.16 -5.89
C GLN A 355 -26.96 26.81 -7.04
N LYS A 356 -27.92 26.09 -7.61
CA LYS A 356 -28.81 26.64 -8.62
C LYS A 356 -29.65 27.74 -7.99
N ILE A 357 -29.67 28.90 -8.65
CA ILE A 357 -30.41 30.08 -8.20
C ILE A 357 -31.49 30.44 -9.22
N ASP A 358 -32.60 30.95 -8.70
CA ASP A 358 -33.64 31.58 -9.54
C ASP A 358 -33.32 33.07 -9.73
N ASN A 359 -33.97 33.72 -10.70
CA ASN A 359 -33.73 35.13 -11.05
C ASN A 359 -33.98 36.11 -9.88
N LEU A 360 -34.75 35.70 -8.87
CA LEU A 360 -35.06 36.49 -7.67
C LEU A 360 -33.94 36.49 -6.62
N PHE A 361 -32.97 35.58 -6.74
CA PHE A 361 -31.87 35.51 -5.77
C PHE A 361 -30.89 36.66 -6.03
N GLU A 362 -30.54 37.41 -4.98
CA GLU A 362 -29.57 38.50 -5.09
C GLU A 362 -28.15 37.94 -5.13
N VAL A 363 -27.38 38.35 -6.14
CA VAL A 363 -25.95 38.02 -6.29
C VAL A 363 -25.14 39.19 -5.75
N GLU A 364 -24.16 38.89 -4.91
CA GLU A 364 -23.29 39.87 -4.26
C GLU A 364 -21.93 40.03 -4.98
N VAL A 365 -21.32 41.19 -4.82
CA VAL A 365 -19.96 41.45 -5.34
C VAL A 365 -18.97 40.56 -4.58
N GLY A 366 -18.09 39.90 -5.32
CA GLY A 366 -17.11 38.95 -4.80
C GLY A 366 -17.56 37.49 -4.88
N GLU A 367 -18.81 37.19 -5.21
CA GLU A 367 -19.27 35.82 -5.42
C GLU A 367 -18.76 35.23 -6.75
N ILE A 368 -18.51 33.92 -6.77
CA ILE A 368 -18.20 33.20 -8.01
C ILE A 368 -19.51 32.67 -8.57
N ILE A 369 -19.85 33.07 -9.79
CA ILE A 369 -21.10 32.67 -10.44
C ILE A 369 -20.83 31.73 -11.61
N LEU A 370 -21.79 30.86 -11.88
CA LEU A 370 -21.87 30.02 -13.07
C LEU A 370 -22.87 30.65 -14.03
N PHE A 371 -22.44 30.98 -15.24
CA PHE A 371 -23.31 31.61 -16.24
C PHE A 371 -23.08 31.01 -17.63
N LYS A 372 -24.06 31.23 -18.51
CA LYS A 372 -24.02 30.74 -19.88
C LYS A 372 -23.93 31.89 -20.88
N GLU A 373 -22.93 31.83 -21.73
CA GLU A 373 -22.71 32.78 -22.81
C GLU A 373 -22.41 32.01 -24.10
N ASN A 374 -23.10 32.33 -25.20
CA ASN A 374 -22.92 31.66 -26.50
C ASN A 374 -22.99 30.13 -26.44
N ASN A 375 -23.89 29.61 -25.59
CA ASN A 375 -24.08 28.18 -25.32
C ASN A 375 -22.89 27.47 -24.62
N ILE A 376 -21.92 28.23 -24.12
CA ILE A 376 -20.79 27.77 -23.32
C ILE A 376 -20.99 28.23 -21.88
N VAL A 377 -20.59 27.41 -20.92
CA VAL A 377 -20.73 27.69 -19.49
C VAL A 377 -19.40 28.18 -18.95
N TYR A 378 -19.42 29.32 -18.26
CA TYR A 378 -18.26 29.95 -17.64
C TYR A 378 -18.49 30.08 -16.13
N ALA A 379 -17.39 30.03 -15.37
CA ALA A 379 -17.41 30.35 -13.95
C ALA A 379 -16.38 31.44 -13.66
N GLU A 380 -16.84 32.59 -13.17
CA GLU A 380 -16.06 33.80 -13.00
C GLU A 380 -16.56 34.56 -11.76
N ARG A 381 -15.74 35.48 -11.22
CA ARG A 381 -16.06 36.26 -10.03
C ARG A 381 -16.73 37.58 -10.40
N VAL A 382 -17.78 37.94 -9.66
CA VAL A 382 -18.44 39.24 -9.77
C VAL A 382 -17.55 40.33 -9.17
N ILE A 383 -17.18 41.31 -9.98
CA ILE A 383 -16.39 42.49 -9.56
C ILE A 383 -17.31 43.67 -9.28
N GLU A 384 -18.31 43.87 -10.13
CA GLU A 384 -19.19 45.03 -10.05
C GLU A 384 -20.63 44.64 -10.43
N ARG A 385 -21.59 45.34 -9.83
CA ARG A 385 -23.02 45.14 -10.06
C ARG A 385 -23.68 46.47 -10.40
N GLU A 386 -24.20 46.57 -11.62
CA GLU A 386 -25.04 47.66 -12.08
C GLU A 386 -26.46 47.14 -12.35
N LYS A 387 -27.33 47.20 -11.32
CA LYS A 387 -28.71 46.70 -11.34
C LYS A 387 -28.78 45.21 -11.74
N ASP A 388 -29.07 44.93 -13.01
CA ASP A 388 -29.24 43.60 -13.60
C ASP A 388 -28.05 43.17 -14.49
N ILE A 389 -27.03 44.01 -14.61
CA ILE A 389 -25.79 43.75 -15.34
C ILE A 389 -24.68 43.54 -14.33
N PHE A 390 -23.97 42.42 -14.47
CA PHE A 390 -22.84 42.04 -13.62
C PHE A 390 -21.57 42.08 -14.44
N ALA A 391 -20.55 42.78 -13.95
CA ALA A 391 -19.21 42.69 -14.49
C ALA A 391 -18.48 41.53 -13.79
N VAL A 392 -17.97 40.58 -14.58
CA VAL A 392 -17.28 39.39 -14.09
C VAL A 392 -15.89 39.27 -14.69
N ASP A 393 -15.00 38.61 -13.96
CA ASP A 393 -13.62 38.36 -14.39
C ASP A 393 -13.04 37.09 -13.75
N ILE A 394 -11.88 36.67 -14.25
CA ILE A 394 -11.11 35.51 -13.80
C ILE A 394 -10.19 35.87 -12.62
N ASP A 395 -9.96 34.93 -11.70
CA ASP A 395 -9.03 35.12 -10.58
C ASP A 395 -7.55 34.95 -11.01
N ASN A 396 -7.30 34.10 -12.00
CA ASN A 396 -5.97 33.76 -12.49
C ASN A 396 -5.86 33.99 -13.99
N TYR A 397 -4.95 34.87 -14.38
CA TYR A 397 -4.78 35.31 -15.76
C TYR A 397 -3.74 34.46 -16.49
N PRO A 398 -3.95 34.18 -17.79
CA PRO A 398 -2.93 33.54 -18.61
C PRO A 398 -1.61 34.33 -18.58
N PRO A 399 -0.46 33.64 -18.69
CA PRO A 399 0.85 34.31 -18.74
C PRO A 399 0.87 35.42 -19.80
N MET A 400 1.40 36.59 -19.44
CA MET A 400 1.46 37.81 -20.28
C MET A 400 0.14 38.61 -20.43
N SER A 401 -0.94 38.23 -19.76
CA SER A 401 -2.18 39.04 -19.70
C SER A 401 -2.14 40.02 -18.53
N GLN A 402 -2.76 41.20 -18.69
CA GLN A 402 -2.92 42.17 -17.60
C GLN A 402 -4.20 41.89 -16.80
N PRO A 403 -4.23 42.21 -15.49
CA PRO A 403 -5.47 42.17 -14.71
C PRO A 403 -6.56 43.03 -15.37
N GLY A 404 -7.79 42.53 -15.43
CA GLY A 404 -8.92 43.19 -16.09
C GLY A 404 -9.01 42.96 -17.60
N ALA A 405 -8.07 42.23 -18.22
CA ALA A 405 -8.08 41.99 -19.67
C ALA A 405 -9.21 41.06 -20.15
N MET A 406 -9.86 40.34 -19.23
CA MET A 406 -10.89 39.34 -19.53
C MET A 406 -12.26 39.70 -18.93
N LEU A 407 -12.48 40.99 -18.63
CA LEU A 407 -13.77 41.49 -18.15
C LEU A 407 -14.91 41.16 -19.12
N LYS A 408 -15.98 40.59 -18.58
CA LYS A 408 -17.23 40.33 -19.30
C LYS A 408 -18.40 40.97 -18.59
N THR A 409 -19.45 41.27 -19.36
CA THR A 409 -20.72 41.75 -18.84
C THR A 409 -21.77 40.66 -19.01
N VAL A 410 -22.42 40.30 -17.91
CA VAL A 410 -23.38 39.20 -17.85
C VAL A 410 -24.70 39.73 -17.32
N GLN A 411 -25.79 39.44 -18.04
CA GLN A 411 -27.14 39.75 -17.58
C GLN A 411 -27.61 38.74 -16.54
N ARG A 412 -28.44 39.17 -15.58
CA ARG A 412 -28.96 38.32 -14.50
C ARG A 412 -29.58 37.00 -14.98
N GLU A 413 -30.25 37.05 -16.14
CA GLU A 413 -30.97 35.93 -16.76
C GLU A 413 -30.05 34.78 -17.19
N ASN A 414 -28.77 35.10 -17.46
CA ASN A 414 -27.78 34.12 -17.91
C ASN A 414 -27.06 33.43 -16.75
N ILE A 415 -27.30 33.87 -15.50
CA ILE A 415 -26.68 33.33 -14.30
C ILE A 415 -27.48 32.12 -13.81
N ILE A 416 -26.80 30.98 -13.76
CA ILE A 416 -27.41 29.68 -13.46
C ILE A 416 -27.21 29.28 -11.99
N GLY A 417 -26.05 29.61 -11.42
CA GLY A 417 -25.68 29.14 -10.09
C GLY A 417 -24.64 30.00 -9.38
N ILE A 418 -24.59 29.88 -8.06
CA ILE A 418 -23.57 30.51 -7.21
C ILE A 418 -22.68 29.43 -6.61
N PHE A 419 -21.38 29.68 -6.54
CA PHE A 419 -20.42 28.78 -5.95
C PHE A 419 -20.74 28.51 -4.48
N SER A 420 -20.97 27.24 -4.15
CA SER A 420 -21.25 26.78 -2.77
C SER A 420 -20.03 26.14 -2.12
N GLY A 421 -19.21 25.42 -2.90
CA GLY A 421 -17.99 24.83 -2.37
C GLY A 421 -17.29 23.91 -3.36
N ARG A 422 -16.15 23.35 -2.94
CA ARG A 422 -15.34 22.44 -3.75
C ARG A 422 -14.84 21.24 -2.95
N ASN A 423 -14.62 20.13 -3.63
CA ASN A 423 -13.93 18.97 -3.11
C ASN A 423 -12.82 18.52 -4.06
N ARG A 424 -11.60 18.84 -3.65
CA ARG A 424 -10.36 18.52 -4.33
C ARG A 424 -10.18 17.01 -4.52
N TRP A 425 -10.35 16.22 -3.45
CA TRP A 425 -10.11 14.76 -3.45
C TRP A 425 -11.12 13.98 -4.30
N LEU A 426 -12.39 14.41 -4.29
CA LEU A 426 -13.39 13.82 -5.19
C LEU A 426 -13.09 14.13 -6.66
N GLY A 427 -12.58 15.34 -6.94
CA GLY A 427 -12.06 15.68 -8.27
C GLY A 427 -10.96 14.72 -8.74
N ALA A 428 -9.96 14.46 -7.89
CA ALA A 428 -8.90 13.48 -8.17
C ALA A 428 -9.44 12.05 -8.37
N LEU A 429 -10.43 11.62 -7.58
CA LEU A 429 -11.08 10.32 -7.74
C LEU A 429 -11.80 10.21 -9.08
N ILE A 430 -12.53 11.25 -9.50
CA ILE A 430 -13.24 11.22 -10.78
C ILE A 430 -12.25 11.27 -11.94
N LEU A 431 -11.19 12.08 -11.83
CA LEU A 431 -10.10 12.09 -12.80
C LEU A 431 -9.50 10.68 -12.96
N PHE A 432 -9.19 10.01 -11.84
CA PHE A 432 -8.72 8.62 -11.85
C PHE A 432 -9.73 7.67 -12.49
N SER A 433 -11.01 7.78 -12.13
CA SER A 433 -12.07 6.95 -12.71
C SER A 433 -12.24 7.13 -14.21
N ASN A 434 -11.83 8.27 -14.77
CA ASN A 434 -11.88 8.53 -16.20
C ASN A 434 -10.67 7.98 -16.98
N THR A 435 -9.62 7.54 -16.28
CA THR A 435 -8.48 6.85 -16.89
C THR A 435 -8.85 5.43 -17.30
N ILE A 436 -8.15 4.85 -18.29
CA ILE A 436 -8.36 3.45 -18.71
C ILE A 436 -8.22 2.50 -17.53
N PHE A 437 -7.18 2.69 -16.70
CA PHE A 437 -6.93 1.86 -15.52
C PHE A 437 -8.02 2.02 -14.45
N GLY A 438 -8.45 3.25 -14.16
CA GLY A 438 -9.52 3.51 -13.20
C GLY A 438 -10.85 2.92 -13.65
N ARG A 439 -11.23 3.09 -14.93
CA ARG A 439 -12.44 2.46 -15.50
C ARG A 439 -12.39 0.95 -15.37
N LEU A 440 -11.27 0.34 -15.77
CA LEU A 440 -11.09 -1.11 -15.62
C LEU A 440 -11.17 -1.55 -14.17
N LEU A 441 -10.55 -0.82 -13.23
CA LEU A 441 -10.57 -1.16 -11.81
C LEU A 441 -11.98 -1.06 -11.22
N PHE A 442 -12.69 0.05 -11.46
CA PHE A 442 -14.04 0.26 -10.93
C PHE A 442 -15.07 -0.71 -11.53
N LEU A 443 -14.87 -1.20 -12.76
CA LEU A 443 -15.74 -2.21 -13.38
C LEU A 443 -15.37 -3.64 -12.98
N LEU A 444 -14.07 -3.97 -13.00
CA LEU A 444 -13.59 -5.34 -12.75
C LEU A 444 -13.65 -5.72 -11.28
N VAL A 445 -13.26 -4.84 -10.35
CA VAL A 445 -13.18 -5.20 -8.92
C VAL A 445 -14.54 -5.66 -8.37
N PRO A 446 -15.66 -4.95 -8.56
CA PRO A 446 -16.97 -5.42 -8.10
C PRO A 446 -17.39 -6.72 -8.78
N THR A 447 -17.13 -6.83 -10.09
CA THR A 447 -17.50 -8.02 -10.89
C THR A 447 -16.74 -9.26 -10.42
N VAL A 448 -15.44 -9.15 -10.20
CA VAL A 448 -14.58 -10.21 -9.69
C VAL A 448 -14.99 -10.57 -8.26
N LEU A 449 -15.22 -9.58 -7.39
CA LEU A 449 -15.66 -9.84 -6.02
C LEU A 449 -17.02 -10.55 -5.98
N LEU A 450 -17.98 -10.16 -6.82
CA LEU A 450 -19.28 -10.83 -6.93
C LEU A 450 -19.15 -12.26 -7.44
N PHE A 451 -18.38 -12.48 -8.50
CA PHE A 451 -18.24 -13.80 -9.12
C PHE A 451 -17.45 -14.78 -8.24
N TYR A 452 -16.39 -14.30 -7.59
CA TYR A 452 -15.52 -15.11 -6.74
C TYR A 452 -15.91 -15.10 -5.26
N TYR A 453 -17.01 -14.42 -4.89
CA TYR A 453 -17.49 -14.33 -3.51
C TYR A 453 -17.55 -15.71 -2.83
N LYS A 454 -18.17 -16.68 -3.50
CA LYS A 454 -18.37 -18.04 -2.98
C LYS A 454 -17.04 -18.79 -2.82
N GLN A 455 -16.12 -18.61 -3.75
CA GLN A 455 -14.80 -19.24 -3.76
C GLN A 455 -13.88 -18.65 -2.68
N ILE A 456 -13.90 -17.32 -2.51
CA ILE A 456 -13.15 -16.61 -1.47
C ILE A 456 -13.60 -17.08 -0.08
N ILE A 457 -14.91 -17.17 0.13
CA ILE A 457 -15.47 -17.72 1.38
C ILE A 457 -15.11 -19.21 1.52
N GLY A 458 -15.17 -19.99 0.45
CA GLY A 458 -14.82 -21.41 0.45
C GLY A 458 -13.35 -21.71 0.79
N LEU A 459 -12.41 -20.87 0.34
CA LEU A 459 -10.99 -20.97 0.68
C LEU A 459 -10.77 -20.78 2.19
N TYR A 460 -11.48 -19.83 2.81
CA TYR A 460 -11.43 -19.63 4.25
C TYR A 460 -12.03 -20.81 5.04
N GLN A 461 -13.14 -21.37 4.55
CA GLN A 461 -13.78 -22.55 5.16
C GLN A 461 -12.88 -23.80 5.13
N ARG A 462 -12.01 -23.94 4.11
CA ARG A 462 -11.10 -25.08 3.98
C ARG A 462 -9.92 -25.00 4.95
N ASN A 463 -9.42 -23.80 5.27
CA ASN A 463 -8.32 -23.61 6.23
C ASN A 463 -8.74 -23.78 7.71
N ASN A 464 -10.01 -23.61 8.05
CA ASN A 464 -10.52 -23.82 9.43
C ASN A 464 -10.91 -25.28 9.73
N LYS A 465 -10.77 -26.20 8.76
CA LYS A 465 -11.10 -27.63 8.91
C LYS A 465 -9.88 -28.53 9.13
N TYR A 466 -8.65 -27.99 9.11
CA TYR A 466 -7.41 -28.75 9.32
C TYR A 466 -6.66 -28.30 10.56
#